data_AF-A0A931V6D2-F1
#
_entry.id   AF-A0A931V6D2-F1
#
_cell.length_a   1.000
_cell.length_b   1.000
_cell.length_c   1.000
_cell.angle_alpha   90.00
_cell.angle_beta   90.00
_cell.angle_gamma   90.00
#
_symmetry.space_group_name_H-M   'P 1'
#
loop_
_entity.id
_entity.type
_entity.pdbx_description
1 polymer ?
#
loop_
_entity_poly.entity_id
_entity_poly.type
_entity_poly.pdbx_seq_one_letter_code
_entity_poly.pdbx_strand_id
1 'polypeptide(L)'
;MQRQSLLRSFLASGFALSMVVGGVVAGVACSSGGSDSSSESFISAMCQEYMPCCAKAGRPSDGAQCRAFLGAFAGTGYDAAAADKCLADVRANRSSPTFCEDGMSPASCDGVFSGGSGGTKKPGETCSGEDECAPSAEGKVRCASLYMSGGSTIKKCQVTIVGKAGDSPCVGTVDGNVTWWTTSTATDIPPKGYTCNVKDGIRCDSTTYKCTTIPKIGETCESYSSNSCTSDAYCDSSTKKCAARKAIGQPCETYSSDQCVDGAYCDSTTKQCTAALADGAPCTSTESCKSRSCVNNKCAASGSGDLGLALLCGGG
;
A
#
# COMPACT_ATOMS: atom_id res chain seq x y z
N MET A 1 -40.98 -38.45 8.54
CA MET A 1 -40.83 -38.31 7.07
C MET A 1 -39.34 -38.12 6.78
N GLN A 2 -38.47 -39.13 6.81
CA GLN A 2 -38.34 -40.34 5.98
C GLN A 2 -37.87 -40.06 4.54
N ARG A 3 -36.55 -40.23 4.30
CA ARG A 3 -35.87 -40.79 3.10
C ARG A 3 -34.34 -40.69 3.35
N GLN A 4 -33.68 -41.77 3.79
CA GLN A 4 -32.95 -42.77 2.99
C GLN A 4 -31.80 -42.12 2.17
N SER A 5 -30.52 -42.21 2.57
CA SER A 5 -29.63 -43.39 2.63
C SER A 5 -29.33 -43.98 1.25
N LEU A 6 -28.13 -43.74 0.72
CA LEU A 6 -27.43 -44.61 -0.23
C LEU A 6 -25.90 -44.50 -0.05
N LEU A 7 -25.34 -45.58 0.49
CA LEU A 7 -23.93 -45.96 0.47
C LEU A 7 -23.46 -46.32 -0.96
N ARG A 8 -22.17 -46.11 -1.22
CA ARG A 8 -21.24 -46.97 -2.01
C ARG A 8 -19.83 -46.37 -1.87
N SER A 9 -18.95 -46.88 -0.99
CA SER A 9 -18.07 -48.05 -1.23
C SER A 9 -17.39 -48.02 -2.59
N PHE A 10 -16.15 -47.52 -2.64
CA PHE A 10 -15.16 -47.96 -3.61
C PHE A 10 -13.91 -48.44 -2.89
N LEU A 11 -13.56 -49.67 -3.25
CA LEU A 11 -12.52 -50.51 -2.71
C LEU A 11 -11.12 -50.08 -3.19
N ALA A 12 -10.17 -50.48 -2.36
CA ALA A 12 -8.75 -50.58 -2.62
C ALA A 12 -8.40 -51.11 -4.03
N SER A 13 -7.35 -50.56 -4.61
CA SER A 13 -6.53 -51.24 -5.61
C SER A 13 -5.09 -50.85 -5.35
N GLY A 14 -4.37 -51.77 -4.71
CA GLY A 14 -2.92 -51.74 -4.62
C GLY A 14 -2.34 -52.13 -5.97
N PHE A 15 -1.41 -51.32 -6.47
CA PHE A 15 -0.50 -51.70 -7.54
C PHE A 15 0.92 -51.60 -6.99
N ALA A 16 1.50 -52.77 -6.70
CA ALA A 16 2.93 -52.94 -6.62
C ALA A 16 3.46 -53.10 -8.04
N LEU A 17 4.40 -52.25 -8.47
CA LEU A 17 5.21 -52.50 -9.66
C LEU A 17 6.69 -52.31 -9.32
N SER A 18 7.47 -53.32 -9.69
CA SER A 18 8.91 -53.46 -9.51
C SER A 18 9.74 -52.56 -10.42
N MET A 19 10.98 -52.36 -9.98
CA MET A 19 12.16 -51.83 -10.69
C MET A 19 12.21 -52.13 -12.20
N VAL A 20 12.65 -51.14 -13.01
CA VAL A 20 13.64 -51.35 -14.08
C VAL A 20 14.59 -50.14 -14.18
N VAL A 21 15.86 -50.51 -14.28
CA VAL A 21 17.11 -49.81 -14.60
C VAL A 21 17.06 -48.90 -15.84
N GLY A 22 17.77 -47.77 -15.74
CA GLY A 22 18.65 -47.24 -16.81
C GLY A 22 18.01 -46.61 -18.04
N GLY A 23 18.08 -45.29 -18.13
CA GLY A 23 17.81 -44.54 -19.35
C GLY A 23 18.57 -43.23 -19.38
N VAL A 24 19.75 -43.24 -20.00
CA VAL A 24 20.48 -42.04 -20.43
C VAL A 24 19.59 -41.32 -21.45
N VAL A 25 19.07 -40.14 -21.09
CA VAL A 25 18.41 -39.25 -22.06
C VAL A 25 19.36 -38.09 -22.35
N ALA A 26 19.74 -38.03 -23.62
CA ALA A 26 20.58 -37.01 -24.23
C ALA A 26 20.04 -35.60 -23.95
N GLY A 27 20.97 -34.70 -23.59
CA GLY A 27 20.72 -33.29 -23.43
C GLY A 27 20.25 -32.66 -24.73
N VAL A 28 19.00 -32.22 -24.76
CA VAL A 28 18.54 -31.18 -25.68
C VAL A 28 19.03 -29.86 -25.07
N ALA A 29 20.21 -29.44 -25.51
CA ALA A 29 20.69 -28.08 -25.28
C ALA A 29 19.84 -27.12 -26.12
N CYS A 30 18.72 -26.67 -25.56
CA CYS A 30 18.07 -25.46 -26.03
C CYS A 30 19.00 -24.29 -25.72
N SER A 31 19.55 -23.69 -26.77
CA SER A 31 20.36 -22.48 -26.70
C SER A 31 19.43 -21.30 -26.37
N SER A 32 19.15 -21.11 -25.08
CA SER A 32 18.41 -19.97 -24.54
C SER A 32 19.30 -18.73 -24.57
N GLY A 33 18.82 -17.65 -25.21
CA GLY A 33 19.49 -16.35 -25.20
C GLY A 33 19.71 -15.87 -23.77
N GLY A 34 20.98 -15.64 -23.40
CA GLY A 34 21.44 -15.35 -22.03
C GLY A 34 21.14 -13.93 -21.52
N SER A 35 19.90 -13.46 -21.66
CA SER A 35 19.47 -12.14 -21.18
C SER A 35 18.66 -12.19 -19.87
N ASP A 36 18.14 -13.36 -19.48
CA ASP A 36 17.14 -13.49 -18.40
C ASP A 36 17.72 -13.87 -17.01
N SER A 37 19.03 -14.16 -16.93
CA SER A 37 19.62 -14.64 -15.67
C SER A 37 19.69 -13.59 -14.56
N SER A 38 19.75 -12.30 -14.90
CA SER A 38 19.91 -11.23 -13.91
C SER A 38 18.60 -10.90 -13.20
N SER A 39 17.49 -10.79 -13.94
CA SER A 39 16.17 -10.54 -13.36
C SER A 39 15.67 -11.73 -12.53
N GLU A 40 15.86 -12.96 -13.01
CA GLU A 40 15.52 -14.18 -12.25
C GLU A 40 16.32 -14.26 -10.95
N SER A 41 17.61 -13.92 -10.96
CA SER A 41 18.45 -13.92 -9.76
C SER A 41 17.97 -12.89 -8.73
N PHE A 42 17.58 -11.69 -9.17
CA PHE A 42 16.99 -10.67 -8.32
C PHE A 42 15.65 -11.14 -7.74
N ILE A 43 14.76 -11.69 -8.57
CA ILE A 43 13.47 -12.22 -8.12
C ILE A 43 13.68 -13.29 -7.05
N SER A 44 14.60 -14.22 -7.29
CA SER A 44 14.86 -15.30 -6.33
C SER A 44 15.41 -14.75 -5.01
N ALA A 45 16.34 -13.79 -5.07
CA ALA A 45 16.90 -13.16 -3.88
C ALA A 45 15.83 -12.38 -3.10
N MET A 46 14.99 -11.62 -3.80
CA MET A 46 13.90 -10.85 -3.21
C MET A 46 12.90 -11.77 -2.50
N CYS A 47 12.47 -12.84 -3.16
CA CYS A 47 11.55 -13.81 -2.57
C CYS A 47 12.14 -14.46 -1.32
N GLN A 48 13.45 -14.74 -1.32
CA GLN A 48 14.12 -15.33 -0.16
C GLN A 48 14.09 -14.42 1.08
N GLU A 49 14.18 -13.09 0.90
CA GLU A 49 14.07 -12.15 2.01
C GLU A 49 12.67 -12.15 2.64
N TYR A 50 11.62 -12.45 1.86
CA TYR A 50 10.22 -12.43 2.31
C TYR A 50 9.66 -13.78 2.78
N MET A 51 10.33 -14.91 2.50
CA MET A 51 9.90 -16.24 2.98
C MET A 51 9.62 -16.30 4.50
N PRO A 52 10.43 -15.67 5.38
CA PRO A 52 10.12 -15.64 6.82
C PRO A 52 8.79 -14.94 7.14
N CYS A 53 8.40 -13.94 6.37
CA CYS A 53 7.11 -13.26 6.52
C CYS A 53 5.95 -14.19 6.14
N CYS A 54 6.09 -14.94 5.05
CA CYS A 54 5.11 -15.95 4.66
C CYS A 54 4.92 -17.02 5.75
N ALA A 55 6.02 -17.52 6.33
CA ALA A 55 5.97 -18.50 7.41
C ALA A 55 5.31 -17.93 8.68
N LYS A 56 5.65 -16.69 9.07
CA LYS A 56 5.03 -15.99 10.21
C LYS A 56 3.52 -15.81 10.01
N ALA A 57 3.09 -15.59 8.77
CA ALA A 57 1.68 -15.49 8.40
C ALA A 57 0.96 -16.85 8.23
N GLY A 58 1.65 -17.98 8.44
CA GLY A 58 1.07 -19.31 8.25
C GLY A 58 0.78 -19.68 6.79
N ARG A 59 1.49 -19.07 5.84
CA ARG A 59 1.32 -19.28 4.39
C ARG A 59 2.44 -20.14 3.79
N PRO A 60 2.25 -20.71 2.59
CA PRO A 60 3.35 -21.33 1.84
C PRO A 60 4.56 -20.39 1.75
N SER A 61 5.73 -20.92 2.11
CA SER A 61 6.98 -20.16 2.21
C SER A 61 8.07 -20.73 1.30
N ASP A 62 7.70 -21.46 0.23
CA ASP A 62 8.63 -21.99 -0.78
C ASP A 62 9.06 -20.93 -1.83
N GLY A 63 8.47 -19.75 -1.75
CA GLY A 63 8.67 -18.62 -2.67
C GLY A 63 8.15 -18.86 -4.09
N ALA A 64 7.43 -19.96 -4.35
CA ALA A 64 6.95 -20.28 -5.70
C ALA A 64 5.99 -19.21 -6.21
N GLN A 65 5.04 -18.80 -5.37
CA GLN A 65 4.10 -17.75 -5.70
C GLN A 65 4.80 -16.39 -5.90
N CYS A 66 5.76 -16.05 -5.03
CA CYS A 66 6.53 -14.81 -5.16
C CYS A 66 7.30 -14.75 -6.47
N ARG A 67 7.96 -15.86 -6.86
CA ARG A 67 8.68 -15.95 -8.14
C ARG A 67 7.73 -15.85 -9.33
N ALA A 68 6.56 -16.48 -9.27
CA ALA A 68 5.55 -16.38 -10.31
C ALA A 68 5.01 -14.94 -10.45
N PHE A 69 4.72 -14.29 -9.33
CA PHE A 69 4.22 -12.91 -9.30
C PHE A 69 5.25 -11.93 -9.85
N LEU A 70 6.47 -11.90 -9.30
CA LEU A 70 7.52 -10.98 -9.76
C LEU A 70 8.00 -11.33 -11.19
N GLY A 71 8.03 -12.62 -11.54
CA GLY A 71 8.36 -13.09 -12.89
C GLY A 71 7.41 -12.57 -13.96
N ALA A 72 6.14 -12.34 -13.62
CA ALA A 72 5.18 -11.71 -14.54
C ALA A 72 5.55 -10.26 -14.91
N PHE A 73 6.37 -9.59 -14.09
CA PHE A 73 6.83 -8.20 -14.33
C PHE A 73 8.25 -8.13 -14.89
N ALA A 74 9.02 -9.23 -14.87
CA ALA A 74 10.41 -9.25 -15.32
C ALA A 74 10.60 -9.14 -16.84
N GLY A 75 9.51 -9.17 -17.63
CA GLY A 75 9.56 -9.22 -19.09
C GLY A 75 9.94 -7.91 -19.80
N THR A 76 9.89 -6.75 -19.14
CA THR A 76 10.20 -5.47 -19.78
C THR A 76 10.97 -4.52 -18.85
N GLY A 77 12.13 -4.06 -19.30
CA GLY A 77 12.85 -2.93 -18.68
C GLY A 77 13.50 -3.20 -17.32
N TYR A 78 14.15 -4.35 -17.13
CA TYR A 78 14.92 -4.62 -15.91
C TYR A 78 16.12 -3.68 -15.77
N ASP A 79 16.22 -2.96 -14.64
CA ASP A 79 17.39 -2.16 -14.26
C ASP A 79 18.15 -2.87 -13.14
N ALA A 80 19.32 -3.42 -13.47
CA ALA A 80 20.16 -4.15 -12.54
C ALA A 80 20.71 -3.28 -11.40
N ALA A 81 21.01 -2.00 -11.66
CA ALA A 81 21.53 -1.10 -10.64
C ALA A 81 20.43 -0.71 -9.64
N ALA A 82 19.21 -0.48 -10.13
CA ALA A 82 18.04 -0.30 -9.29
C ALA A 82 17.74 -1.57 -8.47
N ALA A 83 17.85 -2.75 -9.10
CA ALA A 83 17.66 -4.05 -8.46
C ALA A 83 18.62 -4.27 -7.28
N ASP A 84 19.90 -3.96 -7.47
CA ASP A 84 20.92 -4.09 -6.41
C ASP A 84 20.64 -3.13 -5.25
N LYS A 85 20.28 -1.87 -5.55
CA LYS A 85 19.92 -0.89 -4.54
C LYS A 85 18.68 -1.32 -3.75
N CYS A 86 17.66 -1.79 -4.45
CA CYS A 86 16.42 -2.32 -3.89
C CYS A 86 16.70 -3.50 -2.94
N LEU A 87 17.47 -4.51 -3.37
CA LEU A 87 17.82 -5.65 -2.50
C LEU A 87 18.64 -5.23 -1.29
N ALA A 88 19.57 -4.30 -1.44
CA ALA A 88 20.36 -3.78 -0.32
C ALA A 88 19.46 -3.13 0.74
N ASP A 89 18.49 -2.32 0.31
CA ASP A 89 17.55 -1.65 1.22
C ASP A 89 16.58 -2.66 1.87
N VAL A 90 16.09 -3.65 1.13
CA VAL A 90 15.25 -4.73 1.70
C VAL A 90 16.00 -5.49 2.78
N ARG A 91 17.25 -5.87 2.52
CA ARG A 91 18.10 -6.57 3.49
C ARG A 91 18.40 -5.73 4.73
N ALA A 92 18.65 -4.43 4.54
CA ALA A 92 18.89 -3.51 5.65
C ALA A 92 17.66 -3.36 6.56
N ASN A 93 16.45 -3.46 6.01
CA ASN A 93 15.20 -3.35 6.77
C ASN A 93 14.67 -4.68 7.33
N ARG A 94 15.26 -5.82 6.95
CA ARG A 94 14.78 -7.17 7.34
C ARG A 94 14.70 -7.38 8.86
N SER A 95 15.56 -6.72 9.63
CA SER A 95 15.55 -6.82 11.10
C SER A 95 14.50 -5.92 11.76
N SER A 96 13.80 -5.07 11.00
CA SER A 96 12.72 -4.26 11.54
C SER A 96 11.59 -5.15 12.05
N PRO A 97 11.04 -4.91 13.25
CA PRO A 97 9.86 -5.65 13.73
C PRO A 97 8.66 -5.51 12.78
N THR A 98 8.61 -4.42 12.00
CA THR A 98 7.54 -4.11 11.04
C THR A 98 7.85 -4.52 9.60
N PHE A 99 8.99 -5.20 9.34
CA PHE A 99 9.41 -5.57 7.98
C PHE A 99 8.33 -6.32 7.19
N CYS A 100 7.61 -7.24 7.86
CA CYS A 100 6.53 -8.02 7.24
C CYS A 100 5.17 -7.27 7.19
N GLU A 101 5.09 -6.08 7.77
CA GLU A 101 3.85 -5.31 7.97
C GLU A 101 3.79 -4.08 7.05
N ASP A 102 4.94 -3.40 6.82
CA ASP A 102 5.01 -2.12 6.10
C ASP A 102 4.97 -2.24 4.55
N GLY A 103 4.73 -3.45 4.03
CA GLY A 103 4.64 -3.71 2.59
C GLY A 103 5.98 -4.01 1.92
N MET A 104 5.93 -4.68 0.77
CA MET A 104 7.05 -5.47 0.22
C MET A 104 7.90 -4.74 -0.83
N SER A 105 7.94 -3.41 -0.81
CA SER A 105 8.72 -2.64 -1.79
C SER A 105 9.13 -1.29 -1.21
N PRO A 106 10.36 -1.14 -0.66
CA PRO A 106 10.88 0.19 -0.35
C PRO A 106 10.89 1.05 -1.62
N ALA A 107 10.87 2.38 -1.47
CA ALA A 107 10.89 3.30 -2.60
C ALA A 107 12.11 3.13 -3.53
N SER A 108 13.19 2.48 -3.06
CA SER A 108 14.35 2.12 -3.88
C SER A 108 14.10 0.98 -4.87
N CYS A 109 13.01 0.23 -4.69
CA CYS A 109 12.55 -0.77 -5.64
C CYS A 109 11.69 -0.17 -6.75
N ASP A 110 11.31 1.10 -6.64
CA ASP A 110 10.67 1.85 -7.73
C ASP A 110 11.67 1.90 -8.91
N GLY A 111 11.38 1.16 -9.98
CA GLY A 111 12.20 1.14 -11.21
C GLY A 111 13.03 -0.13 -11.44
N VAL A 112 12.99 -1.14 -10.55
CA VAL A 112 13.67 -2.42 -10.81
C VAL A 112 13.12 -3.10 -12.07
N PHE A 113 11.80 -3.14 -12.17
CA PHE A 113 11.10 -3.55 -13.37
C PHE A 113 10.47 -2.30 -13.97
N SER A 114 11.12 -1.73 -14.99
CA SER A 114 10.58 -0.62 -15.78
C SER A 114 9.50 -1.12 -16.76
N GLY A 115 8.68 -2.09 -16.32
CA GLY A 115 7.70 -2.77 -17.15
C GLY A 115 6.53 -1.89 -17.57
N GLY A 116 6.34 -0.75 -16.90
CA GLY A 116 5.74 0.41 -17.53
C GLY A 116 6.84 1.08 -18.36
N SER A 117 6.77 0.95 -19.69
CA SER A 117 7.52 1.75 -20.64
C SER A 117 7.76 3.12 -20.04
N GLY A 118 9.01 3.57 -19.88
CA GLY A 118 9.26 4.96 -19.52
C GLY A 118 8.49 5.80 -20.52
N GLY A 119 7.33 6.30 -20.11
CA GLY A 119 6.32 6.69 -21.06
C GLY A 119 6.87 7.78 -21.96
N THR A 120 6.42 7.90 -23.20
CA THR A 120 6.95 8.99 -24.04
C THR A 120 6.27 10.32 -23.72
N LYS A 121 5.17 10.29 -22.97
CA LYS A 121 4.35 11.47 -22.73
C LYS A 121 4.94 12.36 -21.66
N LYS A 122 5.28 13.58 -22.04
CA LYS A 122 5.89 14.57 -21.17
C LYS A 122 4.86 15.09 -20.16
N PRO A 123 5.31 15.63 -19.02
CA PRO A 123 4.43 16.35 -18.10
C PRO A 123 3.56 17.39 -18.82
N GLY A 124 2.25 17.36 -18.57
CA GLY A 124 1.23 18.18 -19.22
C GLY A 124 0.54 17.54 -20.43
N GLU A 125 1.08 16.47 -21.00
CA GLU A 125 0.44 15.74 -22.10
C GLU A 125 -0.66 14.80 -21.58
N THR A 126 -1.66 14.53 -22.42
CA THR A 126 -2.81 13.70 -22.05
C THR A 126 -2.41 12.23 -21.91
N CYS A 127 -2.86 11.56 -20.86
CA CYS A 127 -2.53 10.16 -20.60
C CYS A 127 -3.77 9.31 -20.31
N SER A 128 -3.70 8.01 -20.57
CA SER A 128 -4.75 7.06 -20.18
C SER A 128 -4.38 6.32 -18.90
N GLY A 129 -3.08 6.08 -18.70
CA GLY A 129 -2.47 5.37 -17.57
C GLY A 129 -1.11 5.97 -17.18
N GLU A 130 -0.59 5.58 -16.02
CA GLU A 130 0.67 6.11 -15.47
C GLU A 130 1.91 5.68 -16.29
N ASP A 131 1.83 4.50 -16.92
CA ASP A 131 2.83 3.90 -17.80
C ASP A 131 3.03 4.65 -19.13
N GLU A 132 2.10 5.54 -19.50
CA GLU A 132 2.28 6.42 -20.66
C GLU A 132 3.14 7.63 -20.35
N CYS A 133 3.37 7.94 -19.07
CA CYS A 133 4.06 9.14 -18.65
C CYS A 133 5.57 8.96 -18.52
N ALA A 134 6.32 9.90 -19.10
CA ALA A 134 7.77 9.92 -19.06
C ALA A 134 8.28 10.10 -17.64
N PRO A 135 9.31 9.34 -17.22
CA PRO A 135 9.95 9.56 -15.92
C PRO A 135 10.54 10.97 -15.85
N SER A 136 10.64 11.50 -14.63
CA SER A 136 11.21 12.82 -14.36
C SER A 136 12.29 12.72 -13.29
N ALA A 137 13.37 13.48 -13.46
CA ALA A 137 14.41 13.62 -12.44
C ALA A 137 13.97 14.50 -11.26
N GLU A 138 12.87 15.25 -11.39
CA GLU A 138 12.41 16.19 -10.37
C GLU A 138 11.50 15.55 -9.31
N GLY A 139 10.83 14.44 -9.64
CA GLY A 139 9.85 13.82 -8.75
C GLY A 139 9.10 12.65 -9.39
N LYS A 140 8.12 12.11 -8.67
CA LYS A 140 7.32 10.98 -9.12
C LYS A 140 6.34 11.42 -10.20
N VAL A 141 6.24 10.67 -11.30
CA VAL A 141 5.31 10.98 -12.39
C VAL A 141 4.09 10.10 -12.29
N ARG A 142 2.91 10.68 -12.53
CA ARG A 142 1.63 9.95 -12.55
C ARG A 142 0.71 10.46 -13.63
N CYS A 143 -0.26 9.66 -14.01
CA CYS A 143 -1.39 10.09 -14.82
C CYS A 143 -2.48 10.67 -13.91
N ALA A 144 -2.36 11.96 -13.59
CA ALA A 144 -3.33 12.65 -12.74
C ALA A 144 -4.69 12.75 -13.47
N SER A 145 -5.78 12.69 -12.70
CA SER A 145 -7.15 12.79 -13.21
C SER A 145 -7.88 13.92 -12.50
N LEU A 146 -8.60 14.73 -13.26
CA LEU A 146 -9.40 15.84 -12.77
C LEU A 146 -10.84 15.69 -13.29
N TYR A 147 -11.79 15.63 -12.37
CA TYR A 147 -13.21 15.54 -12.69
C TYR A 147 -13.82 16.95 -12.74
N MET A 148 -14.38 17.32 -13.89
CA MET A 148 -15.01 18.62 -14.10
C MET A 148 -16.52 18.58 -13.83
N SER A 149 -17.10 19.72 -13.46
CA SER A 149 -18.55 19.90 -13.44
C SER A 149 -19.11 19.67 -14.85
N GLY A 150 -19.96 18.64 -14.99
CA GLY A 150 -20.48 18.18 -16.30
C GLY A 150 -20.05 16.76 -16.68
N GLY A 151 -19.28 16.07 -15.84
CA GLY A 151 -18.96 14.64 -16.02
C GLY A 151 -17.74 14.35 -16.91
N SER A 152 -17.16 15.38 -17.53
CA SER A 152 -15.89 15.26 -18.26
C SER A 152 -14.72 15.01 -17.31
N THR A 153 -13.78 14.16 -17.72
CA THR A 153 -12.53 13.88 -16.99
C THR A 153 -11.35 14.27 -17.85
N ILE A 154 -10.46 15.12 -17.32
CA ILE A 154 -9.15 15.40 -17.93
C ILE A 154 -8.13 14.48 -17.27
N LYS A 155 -7.26 13.89 -18.08
CA LYS A 155 -6.12 13.11 -17.61
C LYS A 155 -4.83 13.61 -18.23
N LYS A 156 -3.84 13.92 -17.42
CA LYS A 156 -2.52 14.41 -17.89
C LYS A 156 -1.39 13.87 -17.04
N CYS A 157 -0.23 13.69 -17.67
CA CYS A 157 0.99 13.37 -16.96
C CYS A 157 1.38 14.53 -16.05
N GLN A 158 1.58 14.24 -14.77
CA GLN A 158 1.93 15.21 -13.75
C GLN A 158 3.13 14.72 -12.95
N VAL A 159 4.14 15.59 -12.80
CA VAL A 159 5.24 15.38 -11.85
C VAL A 159 4.79 15.85 -10.48
N THR A 160 4.97 14.99 -9.48
CA THR A 160 4.72 15.27 -8.07
C THR A 160 6.03 15.38 -7.33
N ILE A 161 6.23 16.52 -6.67
CA ILE A 161 7.45 16.89 -5.97
C ILE A 161 7.10 17.04 -4.49
N VAL A 162 7.97 16.57 -3.59
CA VAL A 162 7.79 16.83 -2.15
C VAL A 162 7.90 18.33 -1.91
N GLY A 163 6.82 18.95 -1.44
CA GLY A 163 6.76 20.38 -1.18
C GLY A 163 7.24 20.75 0.22
N LYS A 164 7.49 22.05 0.40
CA LYS A 164 7.66 22.74 1.69
C LYS A 164 6.52 23.73 1.91
N ALA A 165 6.41 24.26 3.14
CA ALA A 165 5.42 25.29 3.44
C ALA A 165 5.50 26.48 2.46
N GLY A 166 4.37 26.86 1.88
CA GLY A 166 4.21 27.91 0.87
C GLY A 166 4.16 27.42 -0.58
N ASP A 167 4.65 26.20 -0.88
CA ASP A 167 4.70 25.69 -2.25
C ASP A 167 3.31 25.47 -2.85
N SER A 168 3.19 25.73 -4.16
CA SER A 168 1.93 25.71 -4.91
C SER A 168 2.21 25.44 -6.41
N PRO A 169 1.33 24.73 -7.15
CA PRO A 169 0.07 24.15 -6.69
C PRO A 169 0.30 22.89 -5.87
N CYS A 170 -0.32 22.84 -4.69
CA CYS A 170 -0.40 21.61 -3.92
C CYS A 170 -1.46 20.68 -4.52
N VAL A 171 -1.07 19.44 -4.79
CA VAL A 171 -1.92 18.42 -5.42
C VAL A 171 -2.31 17.31 -4.47
N GLY A 172 -1.70 17.23 -3.28
CA GLY A 172 -2.12 16.26 -2.26
C GLY A 172 -1.34 16.33 -0.96
N THR A 173 -1.87 15.63 0.05
CA THR A 173 -1.22 15.43 1.35
C THR A 173 -0.81 13.98 1.49
N VAL A 174 0.45 13.72 1.84
CA VAL A 174 0.98 12.38 2.08
C VAL A 174 1.02 12.13 3.58
N ASP A 175 0.35 11.06 4.01
CA ASP A 175 0.32 10.58 5.39
C ASP A 175 0.68 9.10 5.41
N GLY A 176 1.92 8.80 5.79
CA GLY A 176 2.51 7.47 5.61
C GLY A 176 2.48 7.04 4.14
N ASN A 177 1.83 5.91 3.87
CA ASN A 177 1.68 5.35 2.52
C ASN A 177 0.43 5.84 1.78
N VAL A 178 -0.40 6.66 2.42
CA VAL A 178 -1.64 7.17 1.83
C VAL A 178 -1.42 8.58 1.30
N THR A 179 -1.78 8.82 0.05
CA THR A 179 -1.83 10.18 -0.51
C THR A 179 -3.27 10.62 -0.70
N TRP A 180 -3.65 11.66 0.03
CA TRP A 180 -4.93 12.36 -0.11
C TRP A 180 -4.80 13.40 -1.21
N TRP A 181 -5.29 13.07 -2.40
CA TRP A 181 -5.25 13.97 -3.55
C TRP A 181 -6.26 15.11 -3.40
N THR A 182 -5.80 16.33 -3.63
CA THR A 182 -6.64 17.52 -3.60
C THR A 182 -7.12 17.81 -5.01
N THR A 183 -8.44 17.78 -5.22
CA THR A 183 -9.03 18.26 -6.48
C THR A 183 -9.07 19.78 -6.44
N SER A 184 -8.24 20.43 -7.26
CA SER A 184 -8.31 21.88 -7.42
C SER A 184 -9.55 22.29 -8.21
N THR A 185 -10.08 23.49 -7.96
CA THR A 185 -11.03 24.17 -8.85
C THR A 185 -10.42 24.55 -10.21
N ALA A 186 -9.15 24.21 -10.44
CA ALA A 186 -8.50 24.39 -11.72
C ALA A 186 -9.31 23.71 -12.82
N THR A 187 -9.32 24.33 -14.00
CA THR A 187 -9.90 23.77 -15.22
C THR A 187 -8.94 22.83 -15.94
N ASP A 188 -7.73 22.64 -15.39
CA ASP A 188 -6.67 21.83 -15.98
C ASP A 188 -5.75 21.22 -14.90
N ILE A 189 -5.00 20.19 -15.28
CA ILE A 189 -4.01 19.53 -14.43
C ILE A 189 -2.65 20.20 -14.67
N PRO A 190 -2.01 20.77 -13.64
CA PRO A 190 -0.71 21.38 -13.81
C PRO A 190 0.35 20.30 -14.11
N PRO A 191 1.29 20.53 -15.06
CA PRO A 191 2.35 19.58 -15.37
C PRO A 191 3.22 19.20 -14.17
N LYS A 192 3.31 20.10 -13.19
CA LYS A 192 4.03 19.92 -11.93
C LYS A 192 3.13 20.31 -10.76
N GLY A 193 3.20 19.53 -9.68
CA GLY A 193 2.49 19.82 -8.44
C GLY A 193 3.26 19.32 -7.22
N TYR A 194 2.89 19.83 -6.06
CA TYR A 194 3.55 19.50 -4.80
C TYR A 194 2.69 18.56 -3.94
N THR A 195 3.33 17.56 -3.34
CA THR A 195 2.75 16.76 -2.27
C THR A 195 3.33 17.22 -0.93
N CYS A 196 2.45 17.48 0.05
CA CYS A 196 2.87 17.94 1.38
C CYS A 196 2.86 16.76 2.34
N ASN A 197 3.98 16.47 2.99
CA ASN A 197 4.06 15.35 3.91
C ASN A 197 3.67 15.75 5.34
N VAL A 198 2.74 15.00 5.95
CA VAL A 198 2.33 15.21 7.35
C VAL A 198 3.52 15.06 8.31
N LYS A 199 4.45 14.14 8.03
CA LYS A 199 5.69 13.97 8.81
C LYS A 199 6.56 15.23 8.87
N ASP A 200 6.47 16.10 7.85
CA ASP A 200 7.22 17.35 7.77
C ASP A 200 6.41 18.51 8.40
N GLY A 201 5.29 18.21 9.06
CA GLY A 201 4.42 19.18 9.72
C GLY A 201 3.63 20.05 8.74
N ILE A 202 3.43 19.59 7.50
CA ILE A 202 2.72 20.33 6.45
C ILE A 202 1.61 19.48 5.81
N ARG A 203 0.56 20.15 5.33
CA ARG A 203 -0.56 19.54 4.60
C ARG A 203 -0.95 20.38 3.40
N CYS A 204 -1.70 19.78 2.49
CA CYS A 204 -2.34 20.51 1.40
C CYS A 204 -3.55 21.28 1.93
N ASP A 205 -3.54 22.60 1.76
CA ASP A 205 -4.71 23.42 2.00
C ASP A 205 -5.65 23.36 0.79
N SER A 206 -6.86 22.85 0.98
CA SER A 206 -7.84 22.65 -0.11
C SER A 206 -8.46 23.94 -0.65
N THR A 207 -8.26 25.06 0.04
CA THR A 207 -8.80 26.38 -0.33
C THR A 207 -7.78 27.17 -1.13
N THR A 208 -6.54 27.20 -0.67
CA THR A 208 -5.44 27.98 -1.25
C THR A 208 -4.56 27.16 -2.21
N TYR A 209 -4.68 25.82 -2.19
CA TYR A 209 -3.84 24.89 -2.95
C TYR A 209 -2.35 25.12 -2.70
N LYS A 210 -2.00 25.31 -1.42
CA LYS A 210 -0.62 25.45 -0.96
C LYS A 210 -0.30 24.40 0.09
N CYS A 211 0.98 24.02 0.17
CA CYS A 211 1.46 23.34 1.36
C CYS A 211 1.47 24.33 2.53
N THR A 212 0.70 24.05 3.57
CA THR A 212 0.62 24.89 4.77
C THR A 212 1.01 24.10 6.00
N THR A 213 1.53 24.77 7.01
CA THR A 213 1.85 24.15 8.30
C THR A 213 0.58 23.56 8.92
N ILE A 214 0.69 22.36 9.48
CA ILE A 214 -0.39 21.72 10.21
C ILE A 214 -0.59 22.47 11.54
N PRO A 215 -1.81 22.95 11.84
CA PRO A 215 -2.10 23.65 13.08
C PRO A 215 -1.82 22.79 14.33
N LYS A 216 -1.23 23.42 15.35
CA LYS A 216 -0.95 22.82 16.66
C LYS A 216 -2.13 22.99 17.62
N ILE A 217 -2.07 22.30 18.77
CA ILE A 217 -3.07 22.45 19.85
C ILE A 217 -3.29 23.94 20.19
N GLY A 218 -4.55 24.36 20.18
CA GLY A 218 -5.02 25.72 20.44
C GLY A 218 -5.14 26.60 19.19
N GLU A 219 -4.54 26.22 18.06
CA GLU A 219 -4.63 26.94 16.79
C GLU A 219 -5.90 26.59 16.03
N THR A 220 -6.33 27.49 15.15
CA THR A 220 -7.55 27.31 14.34
C THR A 220 -7.38 26.19 13.33
N CYS A 221 -8.42 25.36 13.20
CA CYS A 221 -8.51 24.32 12.17
C CYS A 221 -9.80 24.51 11.35
N GLU A 222 -9.67 24.39 10.03
CA GLU A 222 -10.79 24.66 9.11
C GLU A 222 -11.54 23.40 8.68
N SER A 223 -10.87 22.24 8.71
CA SER A 223 -11.40 20.95 8.26
C SER A 223 -11.48 19.96 9.41
N TYR A 224 -12.39 18.99 9.28
CA TYR A 224 -12.55 17.87 10.22
C TYR A 224 -11.75 16.63 9.83
N SER A 225 -10.89 16.73 8.82
CA SER A 225 -10.04 15.61 8.40
C SER A 225 -8.95 15.33 9.44
N SER A 226 -8.53 14.08 9.54
CA SER A 226 -7.51 13.57 10.49
C SER A 226 -6.16 14.31 10.42
N ASN A 227 -5.87 14.96 9.30
CA ASN A 227 -4.65 15.74 9.04
C ASN A 227 -4.83 17.26 9.26
N SER A 228 -5.95 17.71 9.82
CA SER A 228 -6.20 19.14 10.07
C SER A 228 -5.48 19.71 11.29
N CYS A 229 -4.92 18.83 12.11
CA CYS A 229 -4.16 19.12 13.32
C CYS A 229 -2.95 18.18 13.40
N THR A 230 -1.99 18.49 14.28
CA THR A 230 -0.86 17.60 14.57
C THR A 230 -1.34 16.22 15.05
N SER A 231 -0.49 15.19 14.95
CA SER A 231 -0.86 13.80 15.23
C SER A 231 -1.36 13.56 16.67
N ASP A 232 -0.97 14.40 17.62
CA ASP A 232 -1.41 14.40 19.02
C ASP A 232 -2.71 15.18 19.27
N ALA A 233 -3.29 15.77 18.22
CA ALA A 233 -4.45 16.65 18.28
C ALA A 233 -5.55 16.24 17.28
N TYR A 234 -6.74 16.80 17.47
CA TYR A 234 -7.89 16.68 16.59
C TYR A 234 -8.58 18.03 16.42
N CYS A 235 -9.27 18.24 15.29
CA CYS A 235 -10.00 19.48 15.07
C CYS A 235 -11.34 19.44 15.81
N ASP A 236 -11.48 20.21 16.88
CA ASP A 236 -12.70 20.31 17.64
C ASP A 236 -13.76 21.10 16.87
N SER A 237 -14.90 20.46 16.59
CA SER A 237 -15.93 21.05 15.76
C SER A 237 -16.68 22.20 16.40
N SER A 238 -16.72 22.25 17.73
CA SER A 238 -17.40 23.29 18.48
C SER A 238 -16.56 24.57 18.57
N THR A 239 -15.25 24.42 18.80
CA THR A 239 -14.34 25.57 18.97
C THR A 239 -13.58 25.97 17.72
N LYS A 240 -13.58 25.11 16.68
CA LYS A 240 -12.78 25.27 15.45
C LYS A 240 -11.30 25.40 15.74
N LYS A 241 -10.82 24.71 16.78
CA LYS A 241 -9.43 24.68 17.20
C LYS A 241 -8.94 23.27 17.35
N CYS A 242 -7.64 23.08 17.14
CA CYS A 242 -7.01 21.82 17.46
C CYS A 242 -7.01 21.61 18.97
N ALA A 243 -7.64 20.54 19.43
CA ALA A 243 -7.65 20.12 20.82
C ALA A 243 -6.77 18.89 20.99
N ALA A 244 -6.20 18.70 22.18
CA ALA A 244 -5.46 17.48 22.50
C ALA A 244 -6.39 16.27 22.37
N ARG A 245 -5.87 15.15 21.85
CA ARG A 245 -6.61 13.89 21.79
C ARG A 245 -7.03 13.41 23.19
N LYS A 246 -8.21 12.82 23.26
CA LYS A 246 -8.86 12.35 24.48
C LYS A 246 -8.31 10.98 24.89
N ALA A 247 -7.92 10.84 26.16
CA ALA A 247 -7.44 9.59 26.71
C ALA A 247 -8.53 8.50 26.75
N ILE A 248 -8.14 7.23 26.88
CA ILE A 248 -9.07 6.12 27.07
C ILE A 248 -9.97 6.38 28.30
N GLY A 249 -11.26 6.10 28.16
CA GLY A 249 -12.32 6.36 29.14
C GLY A 249 -12.92 7.76 29.08
N GLN A 250 -12.28 8.72 28.40
CA GLN A 250 -12.83 10.07 28.25
C GLN A 250 -13.99 10.11 27.24
N PRO A 251 -14.98 11.00 27.45
CA PRO A 251 -16.13 11.10 26.57
C PRO A 251 -15.75 11.63 25.20
N CYS A 252 -16.23 10.98 24.14
CA CYS A 252 -16.05 11.39 22.76
C CYS A 252 -17.41 11.71 22.12
N GLU A 253 -17.46 12.75 21.30
CA GLU A 253 -18.74 13.31 20.82
C GLU A 253 -19.10 12.85 19.42
N THR A 254 -18.10 12.73 18.55
CA THR A 254 -18.30 12.27 17.17
C THR A 254 -17.88 10.83 17.03
N TYR A 255 -18.52 10.09 16.13
CA TYR A 255 -18.13 8.74 15.75
C TYR A 255 -16.74 8.65 15.07
N SER A 256 -16.02 9.78 14.96
CA SER A 256 -14.66 9.76 14.44
C SER A 256 -13.70 9.29 15.54
N SER A 257 -12.91 8.28 15.21
CA SER A 257 -11.77 7.82 16.03
C SER A 257 -10.73 8.91 16.24
N ASP A 258 -10.76 10.00 15.48
CA ASP A 258 -9.73 11.02 15.51
C ASP A 258 -9.75 11.86 16.80
N GLN A 259 -10.84 11.83 17.58
CA GLN A 259 -10.86 12.50 18.89
C GLN A 259 -9.99 11.79 19.94
N CYS A 260 -9.79 10.47 19.79
CA CYS A 260 -9.14 9.65 20.80
C CYS A 260 -7.63 9.60 20.56
N VAL A 261 -6.87 9.30 21.62
CA VAL A 261 -5.42 9.04 21.54
C VAL A 261 -5.13 7.90 20.56
N ASP A 262 -3.90 7.85 20.07
CA ASP A 262 -3.48 6.78 19.16
C ASP A 262 -3.71 5.39 19.79
N GLY A 263 -4.13 4.44 18.97
CA GLY A 263 -4.56 3.12 19.43
C GLY A 263 -5.89 3.08 20.19
N ALA A 264 -6.71 4.13 20.14
CA ALA A 264 -8.08 4.14 20.67
C ALA A 264 -9.10 4.60 19.61
N TYR A 265 -10.37 4.24 19.83
CA TYR A 265 -11.50 4.63 18.98
C TYR A 265 -12.66 5.17 19.84
N CYS A 266 -13.56 5.95 19.26
CA CYS A 266 -14.76 6.41 19.95
C CYS A 266 -15.84 5.33 19.89
N ASP A 267 -16.14 4.69 21.02
CA ASP A 267 -17.18 3.66 21.06
C ASP A 267 -18.57 4.29 20.90
N SER A 268 -19.32 3.80 19.92
CA SER A 268 -20.62 4.38 19.55
C SER A 268 -21.70 4.14 20.60
N THR A 269 -21.54 3.14 21.46
CA THR A 269 -22.48 2.74 22.52
C THR A 269 -22.18 3.48 23.82
N THR A 270 -20.93 3.45 24.27
CA THR A 270 -20.54 4.08 25.55
C THR A 270 -20.24 5.56 25.42
N LYS A 271 -20.01 6.06 24.20
CA LYS A 271 -19.55 7.43 23.90
C LYS A 271 -18.25 7.76 24.63
N GLN A 272 -17.37 6.78 24.78
CA GLN A 272 -16.06 6.92 25.40
C GLN A 272 -14.95 6.41 24.48
N CYS A 273 -13.79 7.05 24.57
CA CYS A 273 -12.59 6.56 23.93
C CYS A 273 -12.22 5.19 24.51
N THR A 274 -12.22 4.16 23.68
CA THR A 274 -11.96 2.78 24.06
C THR A 274 -10.69 2.30 23.37
N ALA A 275 -9.88 1.49 24.05
CA ALA A 275 -8.68 0.91 23.46
C ALA A 275 -9.05 0.08 22.21
N ALA A 276 -8.32 0.30 21.13
CA ALA A 276 -8.47 -0.50 19.93
C ALA A 276 -7.98 -1.93 20.18
N LEU A 277 -8.68 -2.87 19.57
CA LEU A 277 -8.41 -4.29 19.60
C LEU A 277 -7.15 -4.62 18.79
N ALA A 278 -6.34 -5.52 19.33
CA ALA A 278 -5.16 -6.04 18.64
C ALA A 278 -5.53 -6.92 17.44
N ASP A 279 -4.58 -7.12 16.54
CA ASP A 279 -4.76 -7.96 15.37
C ASP A 279 -5.14 -9.40 15.77
N GLY A 280 -6.07 -10.00 15.03
CA GLY A 280 -6.67 -11.31 15.29
C GLY A 280 -7.79 -11.32 16.33
N ALA A 281 -7.95 -10.26 17.14
CA ALA A 281 -9.02 -10.15 18.11
C ALA A 281 -10.40 -10.10 17.43
N PRO A 282 -11.47 -10.64 18.07
CA PRO A 282 -12.80 -10.61 17.49
C PRO A 282 -13.32 -9.17 17.43
N CYS A 283 -13.88 -8.78 16.29
CA CYS A 283 -14.41 -7.43 16.08
C CYS A 283 -15.81 -7.49 15.44
N THR A 284 -16.57 -6.43 15.69
CA THR A 284 -17.89 -6.18 15.08
C THR A 284 -17.89 -4.93 14.21
N SER A 285 -16.88 -4.07 14.35
CA SER A 285 -16.67 -2.87 13.54
C SER A 285 -15.20 -2.68 13.19
N THR A 286 -14.97 -2.03 12.07
CA THR A 286 -13.65 -1.70 11.54
C THR A 286 -12.88 -0.79 12.50
N GLU A 287 -13.55 0.18 13.11
CA GLU A 287 -12.97 1.18 14.02
C GLU A 287 -12.49 0.57 15.33
N SER A 288 -13.07 -0.56 15.74
CA SER A 288 -12.65 -1.24 16.96
C SER A 288 -11.25 -1.84 16.83
N CYS A 289 -10.73 -2.02 15.61
CA CYS A 289 -9.43 -2.62 15.36
C CYS A 289 -8.32 -1.58 15.26
N LYS A 290 -7.13 -1.89 15.79
CA LYS A 290 -5.95 -1.04 15.68
C LYS A 290 -5.61 -0.70 14.22
N SER A 291 -5.82 -1.66 13.32
CA SER A 291 -5.63 -1.52 11.88
C SER A 291 -6.73 -0.77 11.15
N ARG A 292 -7.82 -0.42 11.83
CA ARG A 292 -9.06 0.05 11.21
C ARG A 292 -9.52 -0.92 10.11
N SER A 293 -9.47 -2.22 10.36
CA SER A 293 -9.89 -3.27 9.43
C SER A 293 -10.47 -4.47 10.18
N CYS A 294 -11.78 -4.67 10.07
CA CYS A 294 -12.48 -5.83 10.63
C CYS A 294 -12.92 -6.76 9.50
N VAL A 295 -12.22 -7.88 9.33
CA VAL A 295 -12.46 -8.84 8.24
C VAL A 295 -12.79 -10.20 8.85
N ASN A 296 -13.89 -10.82 8.41
CA ASN A 296 -14.36 -12.11 8.94
C ASN A 296 -14.49 -12.12 10.48
N ASN A 297 -15.02 -11.03 11.04
CA ASN A 297 -15.18 -10.81 12.49
C ASN A 297 -13.86 -10.85 13.28
N LYS A 298 -12.71 -10.56 12.65
CA LYS A 298 -11.42 -10.41 13.30
C LYS A 298 -10.68 -9.18 12.83
N CYS A 299 -9.94 -8.55 13.74
CA CYS A 299 -9.06 -7.44 13.38
C CYS A 299 -7.96 -7.94 12.45
N ALA A 300 -7.92 -7.39 11.25
CA ALA A 300 -6.83 -7.65 10.30
C ALA A 300 -5.59 -6.86 10.75
N ALA A 301 -4.38 -7.20 10.31
CA ALA A 301 -3.20 -6.40 10.66
C ALA A 301 -3.19 -5.05 9.91
N SER A 302 -2.57 -4.02 10.47
CA SER A 302 -2.35 -2.76 9.73
C SER A 302 -1.57 -3.07 8.45
N GLY A 303 -2.04 -2.61 7.30
CA GLY A 303 -1.40 -2.98 6.02
C GLY A 303 -1.71 -4.40 5.54
N SER A 304 -2.54 -5.17 6.25
CA SER A 304 -3.14 -6.40 5.73
C SER A 304 -4.27 -6.09 4.74
N GLY A 305 -3.96 -5.26 3.75
CA GLY A 305 -4.05 -5.79 2.40
C GLY A 305 -3.22 -7.08 2.37
N ASP A 306 -3.79 -8.15 2.92
CA ASP A 306 -3.37 -9.53 2.72
C ASP A 306 -3.24 -9.78 1.22
N LEU A 307 -3.77 -8.93 0.36
CA LEU A 307 -3.40 -8.85 -1.04
C LEU A 307 -1.88 -8.92 -1.27
N GLY A 308 -1.04 -8.12 -0.62
CA GLY A 308 0.41 -8.14 -0.87
C GLY A 308 1.04 -9.49 -0.47
N LEU A 309 0.80 -9.91 0.78
CA LEU A 309 1.33 -11.17 1.29
C LEU A 309 0.67 -12.40 0.64
N ALA A 310 -0.61 -12.36 0.28
CA ALA A 310 -1.32 -13.44 -0.40
C ALA A 310 -0.95 -13.50 -1.89
N LEU A 311 -0.65 -12.36 -2.54
CA LEU A 311 -0.10 -12.36 -3.89
C LEU A 311 1.31 -12.95 -3.92
N LEU A 312 2.11 -12.77 -2.86
CA LEU A 312 3.51 -13.22 -2.80
C LEU A 312 3.70 -14.59 -2.14
N CYS A 313 2.88 -14.95 -1.15
CA CYS A 313 2.94 -16.21 -0.41
C CYS A 313 1.83 -17.19 -0.82
N GLY A 314 0.85 -16.76 -1.62
CA GLY A 314 -0.29 -17.57 -2.07
C GLY A 314 -1.51 -17.49 -1.13
N GLY A 315 -2.68 -17.75 -1.72
CA GLY A 315 -3.90 -18.01 -0.96
C GLY A 315 -3.82 -19.38 -0.30
N GLY A 316 -4.17 -19.45 0.99
CA GLY A 316 -4.31 -20.69 1.75
C GLY A 316 -5.77 -21.11 1.85
#